data_AF-A0A1J5WGB0-F1
#
_entry.id   AF-A0A1J5WGB0-F1
#
_cell.length_a   1.000
_cell.length_b   1.000
_cell.length_c   1.000
_cell.angle_alpha   90.00
_cell.angle_beta   90.00
_cell.angle_gamma   90.00
#
_symmetry.space_group_name_H-M   'P 1'
#
loop_
_entity.id
_entity.type
_entity.pdbx_description
1 polymer ?
#
loop_
_entity_poly.entity_id
_entity_poly.type
_entity_poly.pdbx_seq_one_letter_code
_entity_poly.pdbx_strand_id
1 'polypeptide(L)'
;INLLPKLRYRKRFAWLSLSTNNREDIADLLEMPDRSIFVGNFDRMYLNDDAVNLLPKLFIYKDNIAEWVSITAKGYRNYELLLLHKDRSIQVGDVLEISTNTPPGVMKKLAAHKTNKKNPPSTCLEIIQHLLFGV
;
A
#
# COMPACT_ATOMS: atom_id res chain seq x y z
N ILE A 1 -10.06 -15.90 9.88
CA ILE A 1 -11.09 -15.55 8.86
C ILE A 1 -10.50 -14.52 7.93
N ASN A 2 -10.45 -14.81 6.64
CA ASN A 2 -9.91 -13.90 5.64
C ASN A 2 -11.02 -13.13 4.93
N LEU A 3 -11.03 -11.81 5.12
CA LEU A 3 -12.08 -10.93 4.59
C LEU A 3 -11.62 -10.13 3.37
N LEU A 4 -10.32 -10.10 3.06
CA LEU A 4 -9.77 -9.24 2.01
C LEU A 4 -10.42 -9.50 0.63
N PRO A 5 -10.59 -10.75 0.15
CA PRO A 5 -11.25 -11.00 -1.14
C PRO A 5 -12.75 -10.67 -1.14
N LYS A 6 -13.36 -10.48 0.04
CA LYS A 6 -14.79 -10.18 0.20
C LYS A 6 -15.06 -8.68 0.31
N LEU A 7 -14.03 -7.85 0.41
CA LEU A 7 -14.18 -6.40 0.43
C LEU A 7 -14.68 -5.90 -0.93
N ARG A 8 -15.99 -5.63 -1.03
CA ARG A 8 -16.61 -5.01 -2.20
C ARG A 8 -16.96 -3.54 -1.93
N TYR A 9 -15.98 -2.79 -1.46
CA TYR A 9 -16.16 -1.37 -1.19
C TYR A 9 -16.02 -0.57 -2.50
N ARG A 10 -17.10 0.11 -2.90
CA ARG A 10 -17.14 0.88 -4.16
C ARG A 10 -16.62 2.31 -4.03
N LYS A 11 -16.38 2.79 -2.80
CA LYS A 11 -15.83 4.12 -2.55
C LYS A 11 -14.32 4.02 -2.31
N ARG A 12 -13.67 5.17 -2.28
CA ARG A 12 -12.24 5.28 -1.95
C ARG A 12 -12.01 5.11 -0.46
N PHE A 13 -10.98 4.35 -0.09
CA PHE A 13 -10.56 4.18 1.30
C PHE A 13 -9.70 5.37 1.76
N ALA A 14 -10.00 5.96 2.91
CA ALA A 14 -9.10 6.92 3.54
C ALA A 14 -7.75 6.25 3.89
N TRP A 15 -7.79 4.99 4.30
CA TRP A 15 -6.58 4.18 4.48
C TRP A 15 -6.89 2.69 4.40
N LEU A 16 -5.89 1.90 3.98
CA LEU A 16 -5.84 0.46 4.11
C LEU A 16 -4.58 0.07 4.90
N SER A 17 -4.72 -0.74 5.93
CA SER A 17 -3.58 -1.26 6.70
C SER A 17 -3.65 -2.78 6.76
N LEU A 18 -2.62 -3.46 6.25
CA LEU A 18 -2.44 -4.91 6.34
C LEU A 18 -1.17 -5.20 7.13
N SER A 19 -1.29 -6.03 8.15
CA SER A 19 -0.17 -6.40 9.02
C SER A 19 -0.35 -7.83 9.49
N THR A 20 0.69 -8.63 9.35
CA THR A 20 0.83 -9.90 10.05
C THR A 20 2.30 -10.28 10.13
N ASN A 21 2.72 -10.81 11.26
CA ASN A 21 4.03 -11.43 11.46
C ASN A 21 4.00 -12.96 11.28
N ASN A 22 2.83 -13.50 10.92
CA ASN A 22 2.57 -14.93 10.77
C ASN A 22 2.09 -15.19 9.33
N ARG A 23 2.98 -15.73 8.50
CA ARG A 23 2.72 -15.96 7.07
C ARG A 23 1.52 -16.89 6.84
N GLU A 24 1.30 -17.81 7.77
CA GLU A 24 0.21 -18.78 7.79
C GLU A 24 -1.16 -18.08 7.80
N ASP A 25 -1.28 -16.89 8.40
CA ASP A 25 -2.53 -16.12 8.41
C ASP A 25 -2.98 -15.68 7.01
N ILE A 26 -2.03 -15.61 6.07
CA ILE A 26 -2.21 -15.11 4.72
C ILE A 26 -1.81 -16.12 3.64
N ALA A 27 -1.55 -17.38 4.01
CA ALA A 27 -1.09 -18.42 3.08
C ALA A 27 -2.05 -18.56 1.88
N ASP A 28 -3.35 -18.68 2.15
CA ASP A 28 -4.38 -18.77 1.11
C ASP A 28 -4.38 -17.56 0.16
N LEU A 29 -4.00 -16.36 0.64
CA LEU A 29 -3.91 -15.17 -0.21
C LEU A 29 -2.66 -15.15 -1.08
N LEU A 30 -1.54 -15.66 -0.54
CA LEU A 30 -0.28 -15.74 -1.27
C LEU A 30 -0.39 -16.74 -2.44
N GLU A 31 -1.24 -17.74 -2.32
CA GLU A 31 -1.57 -18.70 -3.39
C GLU A 31 -2.50 -18.11 -4.46
N MET A 32 -3.20 -17.01 -4.18
CA MET A 32 -4.08 -16.39 -5.17
C MET A 32 -3.26 -15.85 -6.36
N PRO A 33 -3.87 -15.79 -7.57
CA PRO A 33 -3.25 -15.14 -8.71
C PRO A 33 -2.92 -13.67 -8.42
N ASP A 34 -1.88 -13.14 -9.07
CA ASP A 34 -1.55 -11.72 -8.95
C ASP A 34 -2.73 -10.85 -9.40
N ARG A 35 -2.93 -9.74 -8.70
CA ARG A 35 -4.01 -8.77 -8.95
C ARG A 35 -5.42 -9.40 -8.94
N SER A 36 -5.67 -10.36 -8.05
CA SER A 36 -6.99 -11.00 -7.89
C SER A 36 -7.76 -10.52 -6.66
N ILE A 37 -7.10 -9.85 -5.71
CA ILE A 37 -7.74 -9.32 -4.50
C ILE A 37 -8.12 -7.86 -4.75
N PHE A 38 -9.42 -7.60 -4.93
CA PHE A 38 -9.90 -6.26 -5.22
C PHE A 38 -9.79 -5.32 -4.01
N VAL A 39 -8.93 -4.30 -4.10
CA VAL A 39 -8.78 -3.25 -3.08
C VAL A 39 -9.44 -1.94 -3.51
N GLY A 40 -9.45 -1.64 -4.81
CA GLY A 40 -10.00 -0.38 -5.32
C GLY A 40 -9.04 0.80 -5.13
N ASN A 41 -9.57 1.98 -4.80
CA ASN A 41 -8.80 3.21 -4.58
C ASN A 41 -8.55 3.47 -3.09
N PHE A 42 -7.42 4.07 -2.74
CA PHE A 42 -7.07 4.47 -1.37
C PHE A 42 -6.25 5.75 -1.33
N ASP A 43 -6.38 6.54 -0.26
CA ASP A 43 -5.50 7.69 0.03
C ASP A 43 -4.16 7.24 0.62
N ARG A 44 -4.20 6.30 1.58
CA ARG A 44 -2.99 5.77 2.25
C ARG A 44 -3.00 4.26 2.35
N MET A 45 -1.85 3.63 2.17
CA MET A 45 -1.68 2.19 2.37
C MET A 45 -0.49 1.90 3.29
N TYR A 46 -0.69 0.97 4.22
CA TYR A 46 0.34 0.48 5.14
C TYR A 46 0.43 -1.03 5.02
N LEU A 47 1.61 -1.54 4.66
CA LEU A 47 1.92 -2.96 4.59
C LEU A 47 3.07 -3.25 5.55
N ASN A 48 2.80 -4.08 6.56
CA ASN A 48 3.76 -4.39 7.61
C ASN A 48 4.04 -5.89 7.67
N ASP A 49 5.32 -6.24 7.86
CA ASP A 49 5.80 -7.62 8.01
C ASP A 49 5.37 -8.52 6.83
N ASP A 50 4.89 -9.75 7.07
CA ASP A 50 4.58 -10.72 6.01
C ASP A 50 3.47 -10.24 5.05
N ALA A 51 2.67 -9.25 5.46
CA ALA A 51 1.66 -8.64 4.59
C ALA A 51 2.27 -7.91 3.37
N VAL A 52 3.56 -7.54 3.40
CA VAL A 52 4.25 -6.95 2.25
C VAL A 52 4.20 -7.88 1.02
N ASN A 53 4.29 -9.20 1.23
CA ASN A 53 4.20 -10.19 0.17
C ASN A 53 2.82 -10.27 -0.50
N LEU A 54 1.78 -9.64 0.07
CA LEU A 54 0.46 -9.55 -0.55
C LEU A 54 0.37 -8.48 -1.63
N LEU A 55 1.29 -7.53 -1.68
CA LEU A 55 1.22 -6.41 -2.63
C LEU A 55 1.01 -6.84 -4.11
N PRO A 56 1.71 -7.85 -4.67
CA PRO A 56 1.41 -8.33 -6.03
C PRO A 56 0.02 -8.95 -6.19
N LYS A 57 -0.62 -9.37 -5.11
CA LYS A 57 -1.96 -9.99 -5.10
C LYS A 57 -3.07 -8.94 -5.13
N LEU A 58 -2.78 -7.72 -4.71
CA LEU A 58 -3.75 -6.64 -4.65
C LEU A 58 -4.03 -6.08 -6.05
N PHE A 59 -5.30 -6.03 -6.43
CA PHE A 59 -5.79 -5.26 -7.56
C PHE A 59 -6.09 -3.83 -7.10
N ILE A 60 -5.16 -2.94 -7.44
CA ILE A 60 -5.26 -1.50 -7.25
C ILE A 60 -5.62 -0.90 -8.61
N TYR A 61 -6.62 0.00 -8.64
CA TYR A 61 -7.01 0.62 -9.90
C TYR A 61 -5.87 1.45 -10.50
N LYS A 62 -5.79 1.45 -11.83
CA LYS A 62 -4.75 2.17 -12.57
C LYS A 62 -4.81 3.68 -12.34
N ASP A 63 -6.00 4.22 -12.10
CA ASP A 63 -6.26 5.64 -11.83
C ASP A 63 -6.21 5.99 -10.33
N ASN A 64 -5.77 5.08 -9.47
CA ASN A 64 -5.57 5.38 -8.07
C ASN A 64 -4.44 6.41 -7.89
N ILE A 65 -4.77 7.54 -7.28
CA ILE A 65 -3.80 8.59 -6.91
C ILE A 65 -3.68 8.60 -5.38
N ALA A 66 -2.71 7.91 -4.80
CA ALA A 66 -2.49 7.84 -3.36
C ALA A 66 -1.53 8.93 -2.85
N GLU A 67 -1.76 9.40 -1.62
CA GLU A 67 -0.84 10.28 -0.90
C GLU A 67 0.39 9.49 -0.42
N TRP A 68 0.17 8.30 0.13
CA TRP A 68 1.22 7.58 0.85
C TRP A 68 1.10 6.07 0.70
N VAL A 69 2.23 5.40 0.45
CA VAL A 69 2.38 3.95 0.63
C VAL A 69 3.56 3.68 1.57
N SER A 70 3.30 3.00 2.68
CA SER A 70 4.32 2.56 3.63
C SER A 70 4.54 1.05 3.53
N ILE A 71 5.78 0.64 3.33
CA ILE A 71 6.19 -0.76 3.28
C ILE A 71 7.22 -0.98 4.36
N THR A 72 6.85 -1.69 5.43
CA THR A 72 7.75 -1.99 6.54
C THR A 72 7.91 -3.49 6.72
N ALA A 73 9.14 -3.93 6.99
CA ALA A 73 9.46 -5.32 7.25
C ALA A 73 10.51 -5.43 8.36
N LYS A 74 10.43 -6.50 9.15
CA LYS A 74 11.46 -6.84 10.15
C LYS A 74 12.64 -7.58 9.55
N GLY A 75 12.47 -8.30 8.45
CA GLY A 75 13.56 -9.04 7.81
C GLY A 75 13.24 -9.55 6.41
N TYR A 76 14.22 -10.18 5.77
CA TYR A 76 14.16 -10.68 4.39
C TYR A 76 12.93 -11.56 4.11
N ARG A 77 12.60 -12.47 5.04
CA ARG A 77 11.40 -13.33 4.97
C ARG A 77 10.15 -12.52 4.63
N ASN A 78 9.96 -11.33 5.20
CA ASN A 78 8.74 -10.57 5.02
C ASN A 78 8.51 -10.04 3.59
N TYR A 79 9.51 -10.03 2.71
CA TYR A 79 9.40 -9.49 1.34
C TYR A 79 10.07 -10.38 0.26
N GLU A 80 10.60 -11.54 0.62
CA GLU A 80 11.33 -12.40 -0.33
C GLU A 80 10.47 -12.83 -1.54
N LEU A 81 9.18 -13.10 -1.33
CA LEU A 81 8.26 -13.52 -2.40
C LEU A 81 7.96 -12.37 -3.36
N LEU A 82 7.85 -11.15 -2.82
CA LEU A 82 7.70 -9.94 -3.63
C LEU A 82 8.89 -9.78 -4.60
N LEU A 83 10.11 -10.10 -4.18
CA LEU A 83 11.32 -9.97 -5.01
C LEU A 83 11.38 -10.91 -6.22
N LEU A 84 10.56 -11.96 -6.26
CA LEU A 84 10.45 -12.89 -7.39
C LEU A 84 9.83 -12.23 -8.64
N HIS A 85 9.18 -11.08 -8.47
CA HIS A 85 8.52 -10.37 -9.56
C HIS A 85 9.52 -9.58 -10.39
N LYS A 86 9.15 -9.25 -11.64
CA LYS A 86 9.97 -8.39 -12.50
C LYS A 86 10.00 -6.97 -11.94
N ASP A 87 11.06 -6.24 -12.24
CA ASP A 87 11.12 -4.81 -11.90
C ASP A 87 9.96 -4.08 -12.60
N ARG A 88 9.35 -3.13 -11.90
CA ARG A 88 8.19 -2.34 -12.36
C ARG A 88 6.99 -3.19 -12.81
N SER A 89 6.74 -4.33 -12.17
CA SER A 89 5.60 -5.20 -12.50
C SER A 89 4.47 -5.15 -11.47
N ILE A 90 4.71 -4.61 -10.28
CA ILE A 90 3.73 -4.55 -9.19
C ILE A 90 3.07 -3.17 -9.17
N GLN A 91 1.81 -3.09 -9.60
CA GLN A 91 1.06 -1.83 -9.67
C GLN A 91 0.68 -1.32 -8.29
N VAL A 92 1.00 -0.06 -7.98
CA VAL A 92 0.54 0.64 -6.76
C VAL A 92 -0.29 1.90 -7.04
N GLY A 93 -0.52 2.19 -8.32
CA GLY A 93 -1.13 3.45 -8.76
C GLY A 93 -0.11 4.58 -8.84
N ASP A 94 -0.63 5.80 -8.97
CA ASP A 94 0.15 7.02 -8.80
C ASP A 94 0.29 7.28 -7.30
N VAL A 95 1.51 7.41 -6.80
CA VAL A 95 1.76 7.60 -5.36
C VAL A 95 2.66 8.81 -5.17
N LEU A 96 2.22 9.75 -4.33
CA LEU A 96 2.99 10.95 -4.03
C LEU A 96 4.26 10.59 -3.24
N GLU A 97 4.13 9.81 -2.17
CA GLU A 97 5.25 9.36 -1.34
C GLU A 97 5.22 7.87 -1.04
N ILE A 98 6.38 7.22 -1.19
CA ILE A 98 6.59 5.83 -0.75
C ILE A 98 7.67 5.84 0.31
N SER A 99 7.33 5.38 1.51
CA SER A 99 8.26 5.21 2.61
C SER A 99 8.49 3.73 2.88
N THR A 100 9.75 3.33 2.99
CA THR A 100 10.08 1.94 3.27
C THR A 100 11.38 1.81 4.04
N ASN A 101 11.44 0.81 4.93
CA ASN A 101 12.69 0.36 5.56
C ASN A 101 13.31 -0.86 4.84
N THR A 102 12.71 -1.29 3.72
CA THR A 102 13.18 -2.44 2.94
C THR A 102 14.33 -2.06 2.00
N PRO A 103 15.13 -3.03 1.54
CA PRO A 103 16.19 -2.74 0.57
C PRO A 103 15.64 -2.21 -0.76
N PRO A 104 16.45 -1.46 -1.54
CA PRO A 104 16.04 -0.90 -2.83
C PRO A 104 15.48 -1.92 -3.83
N GLY A 105 15.83 -3.20 -3.69
CA GLY A 105 15.30 -4.29 -4.52
C GLY A 105 13.77 -4.41 -4.47
N VAL A 106 13.14 -4.14 -3.32
CA VAL A 106 11.67 -4.14 -3.16
C VAL A 106 11.08 -2.97 -3.96
N MET A 107 11.64 -1.77 -3.79
CA MET A 107 11.20 -0.56 -4.50
C MET A 107 11.28 -0.71 -6.02
N LYS A 108 12.29 -1.39 -6.54
CA LYS A 108 12.43 -1.66 -7.98
C LYS A 108 11.28 -2.49 -8.55
N LYS A 109 10.60 -3.31 -7.73
CA LYS A 109 9.47 -4.14 -8.19
C LYS A 109 8.21 -3.32 -8.45
N LEU A 110 8.08 -2.17 -7.79
CA LEU A 110 6.90 -1.33 -7.86
C LEU A 110 6.85 -0.54 -9.17
N ALA A 111 5.69 -0.58 -9.82
CA ALA A 111 5.27 0.35 -10.85
C ALA A 111 4.50 1.49 -10.19
N ALA A 112 5.23 2.55 -9.81
CA ALA A 112 4.67 3.81 -9.35
C ALA A 112 5.07 4.93 -10.32
N HIS A 113 4.12 5.72 -10.79
CA HIS A 113 4.42 7.01 -11.41
C HIS A 113 4.45 8.06 -10.30
N LYS A 114 5.61 8.69 -10.11
CA LYS A 114 5.70 9.88 -9.25
C LYS A 114 4.97 11.02 -9.96
N THR A 115 3.75 11.34 -9.54
CA THR A 115 3.13 12.59 -9.97
C THR A 115 3.84 13.73 -9.25
N ASN A 116 4.54 14.56 -10.01
CA ASN A 116 5.12 15.81 -9.54
C ASN A 116 4.01 16.85 -9.32
N LYS A 117 3.01 16.54 -8.51
CA LYS A 117 2.01 17.52 -8.07
C LYS A 117 2.57 18.16 -6.81
N LYS A 118 3.04 19.40 -6.96
CA LYS A 118 3.31 20.33 -5.86
C LYS A 118 2.24 20.16 -4.78
N ASN A 119 2.68 19.95 -3.54
CA ASN A 119 1.91 19.83 -2.30
C ASN A 119 0.43 20.24 -2.40
N PRO A 120 -0.54 19.32 -2.24
CA PRO A 120 -1.81 19.72 -1.66
C PRO A 120 -1.56 20.11 -0.18
N PRO A 121 -2.22 21.16 0.35
CA PRO A 121 -1.97 21.62 1.70
C PRO A 121 -2.31 20.50 2.68
N SER A 122 -1.36 20.22 3.57
CA SER A 122 -1.50 19.32 4.70
C SER A 122 -2.63 19.80 5.60
N THR A 123 -3.86 19.40 5.30
CA THR A 123 -5.06 19.84 6.04
C THR A 123 -5.24 19.13 7.39
N CYS A 124 -4.20 18.46 7.90
CA CYS A 124 -4.15 18.03 9.29
C CYS A 124 -3.55 19.08 10.25
N LEU A 125 -2.77 20.06 9.75
CA LEU A 125 -2.20 21.13 10.58
C LEU A 125 -3.07 22.40 10.64
N GLU A 126 -3.84 22.69 9.60
CA GLU A 126 -4.73 23.87 9.57
C GLU A 126 -5.93 23.74 10.53
N ILE A 127 -6.45 22.53 10.74
CA ILE A 127 -7.54 22.30 11.71
C ILE A 127 -7.05 22.54 13.14
N ILE A 128 -5.78 22.23 13.43
CA ILE A 128 -5.19 22.48 14.75
C ILE A 128 -4.94 23.99 14.95
N GLN A 129 -4.54 24.73 13.92
CA GLN A 129 -4.38 26.18 14.03
C GLN A 129 -5.71 26.91 14.22
N HIS A 130 -6.80 26.49 13.56
CA HIS A 130 -8.13 27.07 13.80
C HIS A 130 -8.70 26.74 15.20
N LEU A 131 -8.32 25.61 15.80
CA LEU A 131 -8.74 25.24 17.15
C LEU A 131 -7.85 25.86 18.26
N LEU A 132 -6.57 26.16 17.96
CA LEU A 132 -5.63 26.75 18.92
C LEU A 132 -5.58 28.28 18.88
N PHE A 133 -5.89 28.92 17.75
CA PHE A 133 -5.84 30.37 17.56
C PHE A 133 -7.19 30.96 17.19
N GLY A 134 -8.26 30.53 17.86
CA GLY A 134 -9.63 31.00 17.63
C GLY A 134 -9.71 32.48 17.27
N VAL A 135 -10.30 32.76 16.10
CA VAL A 135 -10.76 34.10 15.73
C VAL A 135 -12.11 34.33 16.38
#